data_AF-A0A3M2TFG1-F1
#
_entry.id   AF-A0A3M2TFG1-F1
#
_cell.length_a   1.000
_cell.length_b   1.000
_cell.length_c   1.000
_cell.angle_alpha   90.00
_cell.angle_beta   90.00
_cell.angle_gamma   90.00
#
_symmetry.space_group_name_H-M   'P 1'
#
loop_
_entity.id
_entity.type
_entity.pdbx_description
1 polymer ?
#
loop_
_entity_poly.entity_id
_entity_poly.type
_entity_poly.pdbx_seq_one_letter_code
_entity_poly.pdbx_strand_id
1 'polypeptide(L)'
;MEEPQNLRSLFDAAKAENTSLGSRPDTTTDRYRSDVDSTIANFAECQRLVSLLSLFSSNESLEDIATADLQYLTVDYLLADLLQRSYTADREAILRRAFEQYEKFLARLDDYNLLSDSDRTLYERCAANPSAFSLTPSNDAGTRREVKVNRLKEEKELKQRLEV
;
A
#
# COMPACT_ATOMS: atom_id res chain seq x y z
N MET A 1 20.24 4.41 -26.61
CA MET A 1 19.28 5.46 -26.22
C MET A 1 18.16 4.73 -25.49
N GLU A 2 18.14 4.82 -24.17
CA GLU A 2 17.01 4.33 -23.38
C GLU A 2 15.81 5.23 -23.67
N GLU A 3 14.67 4.64 -24.03
CA GLU A 3 13.41 5.38 -24.11
C GLU A 3 13.12 5.99 -22.72
N PRO A 4 12.58 7.21 -22.65
CA PRO A 4 12.16 7.78 -21.38
C PRO A 4 11.10 6.84 -20.79
N GLN A 5 11.43 6.17 -19.68
CA GLN A 5 10.49 5.33 -18.94
C GLN A 5 9.27 6.17 -18.58
N ASN A 6 8.14 5.88 -19.23
CA ASN A 6 6.87 6.53 -18.88
C ASN A 6 6.28 5.83 -17.64
N LEU A 7 5.59 6.58 -16.78
CA LEU A 7 5.05 6.10 -15.50
C LEU A 7 4.33 4.75 -15.63
N ARG A 8 3.53 4.60 -16.69
CA ARG A 8 2.78 3.37 -16.97
C ARG A 8 3.69 2.16 -17.13
N SER A 9 4.68 2.22 -18.02
CA SER A 9 5.61 1.11 -18.26
C SER A 9 6.41 0.74 -17.02
N LEU A 10 6.84 1.73 -16.24
CA LEU A 10 7.56 1.51 -14.98
C LEU A 10 6.65 0.84 -13.94
N PHE A 11 5.41 1.33 -13.78
CA PHE A 11 4.46 0.78 -12.81
C PHE A 11 4.04 -0.65 -13.16
N ASP A 12 3.76 -0.93 -14.44
CA ASP A 12 3.42 -2.26 -14.93
C ASP A 12 4.58 -3.25 -14.68
N ALA A 13 5.82 -2.83 -14.97
CA ALA A 13 7.01 -3.64 -14.69
C ALA A 13 7.19 -3.91 -13.19
N ALA A 14 7.10 -2.88 -12.34
CA ALA A 14 7.22 -3.01 -10.89
C ALA A 14 6.12 -3.92 -10.29
N LYS A 15 4.89 -3.83 -10.78
CA LYS A 15 3.80 -4.72 -10.36
C LYS A 15 4.03 -6.17 -10.77
N ALA A 16 4.52 -6.41 -11.98
CA ALA A 16 4.85 -7.76 -12.44
C ALA A 16 5.96 -8.38 -11.58
N GLU A 17 7.00 -7.60 -11.27
CA GLU A 17 8.10 -8.02 -10.40
C GLU A 17 7.62 -8.31 -8.97
N ASN A 18 6.82 -7.41 -8.37
CA ASN A 18 6.24 -7.62 -7.04
C ASN A 18 5.36 -8.89 -6.96
N THR A 19 4.59 -9.16 -8.02
CA THR A 19 3.78 -10.37 -8.11
C THR A 19 4.67 -11.62 -8.17
N SER A 20 5.75 -11.57 -8.95
CA SER A 20 6.76 -12.64 -9.00
C SER A 20 7.37 -12.88 -7.61
N LEU A 21 7.81 -11.82 -6.93
CA LEU A 21 8.40 -11.88 -5.59
C LEU A 21 7.46 -12.49 -4.54
N GLY A 22 6.15 -12.28 -4.67
CA GLY A 22 5.15 -12.84 -3.74
C GLY A 22 5.00 -14.37 -3.81
N SER A 23 5.37 -14.99 -4.93
CA SER A 23 5.24 -16.44 -5.16
C SER A 23 6.55 -17.21 -4.97
N ARG A 24 7.65 -16.51 -4.72
CA ARG A 24 8.99 -17.08 -4.68
C ARG A 24 9.29 -17.76 -3.34
N PRO A 25 9.82 -19.00 -3.35
CA PRO A 25 10.20 -19.71 -2.13
C PRO A 25 11.59 -19.32 -1.59
N ASP A 26 12.41 -18.62 -2.38
CA ASP A 26 13.83 -18.34 -2.12
C ASP A 26 14.09 -17.01 -1.39
N THR A 27 13.23 -16.66 -0.42
CA THR A 27 13.19 -15.34 0.25
C THR A 27 14.46 -14.98 1.02
N THR A 28 15.31 -15.95 1.37
CA THR A 28 16.54 -15.73 2.14
C THR A 28 17.79 -15.49 1.28
N THR A 29 17.67 -15.56 -0.04
CA THR A 29 18.80 -15.43 -0.97
C THR A 29 19.18 -13.98 -1.23
N ASP A 30 20.45 -13.74 -1.59
CA ASP A 30 20.90 -12.40 -2.02
C ASP A 30 20.19 -11.92 -3.28
N ARG A 31 19.84 -12.85 -4.17
CA ARG A 31 19.07 -12.54 -5.37
C ARG A 31 17.70 -11.98 -5.01
N TYR A 32 16.96 -12.66 -4.12
CA TYR A 32 15.66 -12.16 -3.66
C TYR A 32 15.78 -10.78 -3.01
N ARG A 33 16.80 -10.57 -2.18
CA ARG A 33 17.06 -9.25 -1.57
C ARG A 33 17.28 -8.16 -2.64
N SER A 34 18.14 -8.43 -3.61
CA SER A 34 18.43 -7.50 -4.71
C SER A 34 17.19 -7.19 -5.55
N ASP A 35 16.37 -8.21 -5.85
CA ASP A 35 15.14 -8.05 -6.64
C ASP A 35 14.10 -7.23 -5.85
N VAL A 36 13.96 -7.45 -4.54
CA VAL A 36 13.13 -6.62 -3.64
C VAL A 36 13.58 -5.17 -3.64
N ASP A 37 14.88 -4.92 -3.43
CA ASP A 37 15.41 -3.55 -3.36
C ASP A 37 15.29 -2.81 -4.70
N SER A 38 15.49 -3.52 -5.82
CA SER A 38 15.22 -3.01 -7.18
C SER A 38 13.74 -2.64 -7.36
N THR A 39 12.83 -3.53 -6.97
CA THR A 39 11.38 -3.28 -7.08
C THR A 39 10.96 -2.09 -6.18
N ILE A 40 11.55 -1.95 -4.98
CA ILE A 40 11.35 -0.79 -4.09
C ILE A 40 11.78 0.51 -4.78
N ALA A 41 12.94 0.51 -5.45
CA ALA A 41 13.41 1.68 -6.19
C ALA A 41 12.46 2.05 -7.34
N ASN A 42 11.93 1.06 -8.08
CA ASN A 42 10.96 1.29 -9.14
C ASN A 42 9.65 1.90 -8.62
N PHE A 43 9.09 1.39 -7.51
CA PHE A 43 7.90 2.00 -6.91
C PHE A 43 8.16 3.39 -6.33
N ALA A 44 9.34 3.65 -5.76
CA ALA A 44 9.71 4.98 -5.31
C ALA A 44 9.80 5.97 -6.48
N GLU A 45 10.29 5.53 -7.64
CA GLU A 45 10.30 6.34 -8.85
C GLU A 45 8.89 6.54 -9.42
N CYS A 46 8.02 5.53 -9.39
CA CYS A 46 6.59 5.71 -9.69
C CYS A 46 5.97 6.79 -8.78
N GLN A 47 6.22 6.73 -7.47
CA GLN A 47 5.72 7.72 -6.50
C GLN A 47 6.20 9.13 -6.85
N ARG A 48 7.48 9.28 -7.21
CA ARG A 48 8.06 10.56 -7.66
C ARG A 48 7.38 11.08 -8.94
N LEU A 49 7.14 10.21 -9.91
CA LEU A 49 6.48 10.54 -11.18
C LEU A 49 5.01 10.93 -10.97
N VAL A 50 4.27 10.22 -10.13
CA VAL A 50 2.89 10.56 -9.74
C VAL A 50 2.83 11.98 -9.15
N SER A 51 3.78 12.32 -8.27
CA SER A 51 3.88 13.66 -7.70
C SER A 51 4.27 14.71 -8.74
N LEU A 52 5.25 14.41 -9.61
CA LEU A 52 5.71 15.34 -10.65
C LEU A 52 4.61 15.66 -11.66
N LEU A 53 3.83 14.66 -12.04
CA LEU A 53 2.69 14.80 -12.96
C LEU A 53 1.46 15.41 -12.28
N SER A 54 1.48 15.57 -10.94
CA SER A 54 0.38 16.09 -10.14
C SER A 54 -0.94 15.36 -10.42
N LEU A 55 -0.89 14.02 -10.53
CA LEU A 55 -2.06 13.21 -10.90
C LEU A 55 -3.20 13.23 -9.88
N PHE A 56 -2.90 13.64 -8.65
CA PHE A 56 -3.87 13.65 -7.56
C PHE A 56 -3.79 14.93 -6.73
N SER A 57 -4.92 15.58 -6.52
CA SER A 57 -5.11 16.75 -5.68
C SER A 57 -6.17 16.49 -4.61
N SER A 58 -5.98 17.03 -3.41
CA SER A 58 -6.96 16.92 -2.31
C SER A 58 -8.25 17.73 -2.54
N ASN A 59 -8.32 18.49 -3.64
CA ASN A 59 -9.49 19.31 -4.00
C ASN A 59 -10.28 18.73 -5.19
N GLU A 60 -9.91 17.54 -5.68
CA GLU A 60 -10.59 16.85 -6.78
C GLU A 60 -11.51 15.76 -6.26
N SER A 61 -12.56 15.42 -7.00
CA SER A 61 -13.37 14.25 -6.69
C SER A 61 -12.81 13.01 -7.37
N LEU A 62 -13.30 11.83 -6.95
CA LEU A 62 -12.93 10.56 -7.58
C LEU A 62 -13.32 10.55 -9.08
N GLU A 63 -14.40 11.22 -9.45
CA GLU A 63 -14.88 11.28 -10.84
C GLU A 63 -13.94 12.08 -11.76
N ASP A 64 -13.11 12.95 -11.19
CA ASP A 64 -12.12 13.75 -11.93
C ASP A 64 -10.87 12.94 -12.31
N ILE A 65 -10.67 11.75 -11.71
CA ILE A 65 -9.53 10.88 -12.03
C ILE A 65 -9.83 10.06 -13.28
N ALA A 66 -8.95 10.14 -14.27
CA ALA A 66 -9.02 9.26 -15.43
C ALA A 66 -8.91 7.79 -15.00
N THR A 67 -9.79 6.91 -15.54
CA THR A 67 -9.84 5.49 -15.14
C THR A 67 -8.48 4.77 -15.25
N ALA A 68 -7.65 5.16 -16.22
CA ALA A 68 -6.31 4.60 -16.41
C ALA A 68 -5.31 4.99 -15.30
N ASP A 69 -5.57 6.09 -14.58
CA ASP A 69 -4.69 6.64 -13.55
C ASP A 69 -5.11 6.21 -12.13
N LEU A 70 -6.34 5.70 -11.95
CA LEU A 70 -6.83 5.15 -10.67
C LEU A 70 -5.87 4.14 -10.04
N GLN A 71 -5.20 3.33 -10.86
CA GLN A 71 -4.23 2.34 -10.39
C GLN A 71 -3.06 2.94 -9.62
N TYR A 72 -2.68 4.19 -9.92
CA TYR A 72 -1.54 4.85 -9.28
C TYR A 72 -1.86 5.29 -7.85
N LEU A 73 -3.14 5.31 -7.43
CA LEU A 73 -3.51 5.46 -6.02
C LEU A 73 -2.91 4.35 -5.15
N THR A 74 -2.57 3.19 -5.72
CA THR A 74 -2.03 2.04 -4.99
C THR A 74 -0.51 2.06 -4.82
N VAL A 75 0.21 3.02 -5.40
CA VAL A 75 1.69 3.05 -5.37
C VAL A 75 2.23 3.06 -3.94
N ASP A 76 1.68 3.92 -3.09
CA ASP A 76 2.12 4.05 -1.69
C ASP A 76 1.87 2.75 -0.91
N TYR A 77 0.71 2.11 -1.12
CA TYR A 77 0.39 0.81 -0.52
C TYR A 77 1.36 -0.29 -0.96
N LEU A 78 1.63 -0.39 -2.27
CA LEU A 78 2.52 -1.42 -2.83
C LEU A 78 3.95 -1.24 -2.32
N LEU A 79 4.41 0.01 -2.22
CA LEU A 79 5.71 0.33 -1.64
C LEU A 79 5.76 -0.06 -0.15
N ALA A 80 4.71 0.24 0.62
CA ALA A 80 4.61 -0.12 2.04
C ALA A 80 4.65 -1.65 2.28
N ASP A 81 3.90 -2.42 1.49
CA ASP A 81 3.89 -3.88 1.55
C ASP A 81 5.26 -4.47 1.22
N LEU A 82 5.90 -3.95 0.16
CA LEU A 82 7.19 -4.44 -0.29
C LEU A 82 8.33 -4.09 0.67
N LEU A 83 8.32 -2.88 1.27
CA LEU A 83 9.28 -2.50 2.32
C LEU A 83 9.30 -3.51 3.47
N GLN A 84 8.15 -4.09 3.82
CA GLN A 84 8.10 -5.10 4.88
C GLN A 84 8.81 -6.41 4.53
N ARG A 85 9.06 -6.68 3.25
CA ARG A 85 9.78 -7.86 2.75
C ARG A 85 11.31 -7.64 2.65
N SER A 86 11.78 -6.41 2.81
CA SER A 86 13.21 -6.08 2.77
C SER A 86 13.94 -6.63 4.01
N TYR A 87 15.17 -7.11 3.79
CA TYR A 87 16.08 -7.58 4.83
C TYR A 87 17.12 -6.50 5.13
N THR A 88 17.04 -5.91 6.32
CA THR A 88 17.97 -4.87 6.78
C THR A 88 18.38 -5.12 8.23
N ALA A 89 19.54 -4.57 8.62
CA ALA A 89 19.96 -4.53 10.01
C ALA A 89 19.08 -3.62 10.87
N ASP A 90 18.53 -2.54 10.29
CA ASP A 90 17.65 -1.60 10.98
C ASP A 90 16.18 -1.83 10.60
N ARG A 91 15.59 -2.87 11.20
CA ARG A 91 14.20 -3.24 10.94
C ARG A 91 13.22 -2.16 11.40
N GLU A 92 13.54 -1.43 12.46
CA GLU A 92 12.67 -0.38 13.00
C GLU A 92 12.50 0.75 11.99
N ALA A 93 13.59 1.24 11.39
CA ALA A 93 13.53 2.29 10.38
C ALA A 93 12.68 1.89 9.16
N ILE A 94 12.78 0.64 8.70
CA ILE A 94 11.97 0.14 7.59
C ILE A 94 10.48 0.05 7.95
N LEU A 95 10.15 -0.36 9.18
CA LEU A 95 8.76 -0.40 9.63
C LEU A 95 8.16 1.00 9.77
N ARG A 96 8.93 1.97 10.27
CA ARG A 96 8.52 3.39 10.30
C ARG A 96 8.27 3.92 8.89
N ARG A 97 9.19 3.66 7.96
CA ARG A 97 9.01 4.05 6.55
C ARG A 97 7.77 3.39 5.92
N ALA A 98 7.54 2.11 6.16
CA ALA A 98 6.37 1.40 5.65
C ALA A 98 5.07 2.00 6.23
N PHE A 99 5.06 2.32 7.53
CA PHE A 99 3.95 2.99 8.18
C PHE A 99 3.63 4.34 7.53
N GLU A 100 4.64 5.19 7.29
CA GLU A 100 4.46 6.48 6.60
C GLU A 100 3.87 6.32 5.18
N GLN A 101 4.24 5.27 4.45
CA GLN A 101 3.65 5.00 3.14
C GLN A 101 2.19 4.54 3.25
N TYR A 102 1.84 3.72 4.24
CA TYR A 102 0.44 3.37 4.50
C TYR A 102 -0.40 4.58 4.89
N GLU A 103 0.15 5.50 5.70
CA GLU A 103 -0.55 6.75 6.04
C GLU A 103 -0.81 7.60 4.80
N LYS A 104 0.18 7.77 3.90
CA LYS A 104 -0.03 8.49 2.63
C LYS A 104 -1.13 7.86 1.77
N PHE A 105 -1.15 6.54 1.68
CA PHE A 105 -2.18 5.80 0.96
C PHE A 105 -3.57 6.06 1.57
N LEU A 106 -3.71 5.90 2.89
CA LEU A 106 -5.00 6.09 3.57
C LEU A 106 -5.48 7.55 3.51
N ALA A 107 -4.58 8.52 3.70
CA ALA A 107 -4.88 9.93 3.54
C ALA A 107 -5.40 10.22 2.13
N ARG A 108 -4.75 9.65 1.11
CA ARG A 108 -5.20 9.79 -0.27
C ARG A 108 -6.57 9.16 -0.50
N LEU A 109 -6.84 7.98 0.05
CA LEU A 109 -8.16 7.38 -0.06
C LEU A 109 -9.24 8.22 0.64
N ASP A 110 -8.91 8.85 1.77
CA ASP A 110 -9.81 9.74 2.51
C ASP A 110 -10.11 11.02 1.70
N ASP A 111 -9.09 11.67 1.11
CA ASP A 111 -9.24 12.85 0.24
C ASP A 111 -10.27 12.61 -0.89
N TYR A 112 -10.28 11.40 -1.44
CA TYR A 112 -11.18 10.99 -2.53
C TYR A 112 -12.45 10.26 -2.06
N ASN A 113 -12.74 10.25 -0.75
CA ASN A 113 -13.90 9.57 -0.14
C ASN A 113 -14.02 8.07 -0.50
N LEU A 114 -12.88 7.39 -0.65
CA LEU A 114 -12.80 5.97 -0.97
C LEU A 114 -12.81 5.07 0.27
N LEU A 115 -12.66 5.63 1.47
CA LEU A 115 -12.78 4.89 2.72
C LEU A 115 -14.26 4.68 3.09
N SER A 116 -14.59 3.47 3.55
CA SER A 116 -15.87 3.23 4.21
C SER A 116 -15.95 4.06 5.51
N ASP A 117 -17.16 4.40 5.98
CA ASP A 117 -17.32 5.15 7.23
C ASP A 117 -16.61 4.49 8.42
N SER A 118 -16.62 3.15 8.48
CA SER A 118 -15.92 2.38 9.49
C SER A 118 -14.41 2.47 9.38
N ASP A 119 -13.86 2.46 8.16
CA ASP A 119 -12.41 2.52 7.95
C ASP A 119 -11.88 3.94 8.14
N ARG A 120 -12.64 4.96 7.72
CA ARG A 120 -12.35 6.36 8.02
C ARG A 120 -12.27 6.61 9.53
N THR A 121 -13.22 6.10 10.30
CA THR A 121 -13.19 6.20 11.78
C THR A 121 -11.92 5.57 12.37
N LEU A 122 -11.45 4.46 11.80
CA LEU A 122 -10.21 3.83 12.24
C LEU A 122 -8.97 4.63 11.82
N TYR A 123 -8.97 5.16 10.60
CA TYR A 123 -7.91 6.02 10.09
C TYR A 123 -7.77 7.28 10.95
N GLU A 124 -8.86 7.99 11.25
CA GLU A 124 -8.86 9.16 12.13
C GLU A 124 -8.29 8.85 13.53
N ARG A 125 -8.68 7.71 14.12
CA ARG A 125 -8.12 7.25 15.40
C ARG A 125 -6.64 6.93 15.31
N CYS A 126 -6.19 6.33 14.20
CA CYS A 126 -4.79 6.04 13.95
C CYS A 126 -3.98 7.33 13.83
N ALA A 127 -4.43 8.26 12.98
CA ALA A 127 -3.79 9.55 12.75
C ALA A 127 -3.70 10.40 14.04
N ALA A 128 -4.72 10.35 14.90
CA ALA A 128 -4.73 11.09 16.16
C ALA A 128 -3.72 10.56 17.20
N ASN A 129 -3.49 9.25 17.25
CA ASN A 129 -2.48 8.65 18.14
C ASN A 129 -1.97 7.31 17.60
N PRO A 130 -0.99 7.33 16.66
CA PRO A 130 -0.48 6.12 16.05
C PRO A 130 0.12 5.13 17.06
N SER A 131 0.81 5.66 18.07
CA SER A 131 1.52 4.86 19.08
C SER A 131 0.61 4.06 20.01
N ALA A 132 -0.63 4.52 20.21
CA ALA A 132 -1.62 3.86 21.04
C ALA A 132 -2.76 3.23 20.21
N PHE A 133 -2.66 3.25 18.88
CA PHE A 133 -3.70 2.75 18.02
C PHE A 133 -3.89 1.24 18.20
N SER A 134 -5.16 0.83 18.26
CA SER A 134 -5.56 -0.57 18.25
C SER A 134 -6.90 -0.71 17.57
N LEU A 135 -7.02 -1.74 16.73
CA LEU A 135 -8.28 -2.16 16.11
C LEU A 135 -9.30 -2.58 17.18
N THR A 136 -8.84 -3.09 18.32
CA THR A 136 -9.68 -3.40 19.48
C THR A 136 -9.21 -2.61 20.70
N PRO A 137 -9.98 -1.60 21.15
CA PRO A 137 -9.65 -0.85 22.36
C PRO A 137 -9.67 -1.73 23.62
N SER A 138 -10.48 -2.80 23.64
CA SER A 138 -10.53 -3.74 24.74
C SER A 138 -9.46 -4.83 24.61
N ASN A 139 -8.94 -5.27 25.76
CA ASN A 139 -8.04 -6.43 25.83
C ASN A 139 -8.80 -7.77 25.86
N ASP A 140 -10.09 -7.75 25.51
CA ASP A 140 -10.94 -8.94 25.53
C ASP A 140 -10.62 -9.86 24.33
N ALA A 141 -10.43 -11.15 24.64
CA ALA A 141 -10.05 -12.14 23.64
C ALA A 141 -11.19 -12.46 22.67
N GLY A 142 -12.45 -12.41 23.13
CA GLY A 142 -13.63 -12.63 22.30
C GLY A 142 -13.74 -11.53 21.24
N THR A 143 -13.69 -10.27 21.67
CA THR A 143 -13.75 -9.08 20.83
C THR A 143 -12.64 -9.08 19.77
N ARG A 144 -11.39 -9.38 20.16
CA ARG A 144 -10.26 -9.52 19.19
C ARG A 144 -10.52 -10.59 18.13
N ARG A 145 -11.07 -11.73 18.54
CA ARG A 145 -11.37 -12.82 17.62
C ARG A 145 -12.48 -12.41 16.66
N GLU A 146 -13.53 -11.78 17.14
CA GLU A 146 -14.66 -11.31 16.32
C GLU A 146 -14.21 -10.30 15.27
N VAL A 147 -13.44 -9.29 15.66
CA VAL A 147 -12.88 -8.31 14.71
C VAL A 147 -12.03 -9.00 13.65
N LYS A 148 -11.14 -9.92 14.03
CA LYS A 148 -10.32 -10.67 13.06
C LYS A 148 -11.17 -11.52 12.10
N VAL A 149 -12.21 -12.17 12.62
CA VAL A 149 -13.12 -12.99 11.81
C VAL A 149 -13.89 -12.13 10.81
N ASN A 150 -14.39 -10.97 11.24
CA ASN A 150 -15.13 -10.07 10.36
C ASN A 150 -14.22 -9.50 9.26
N ARG A 151 -13.02 -9.02 9.61
CA ARG A 151 -12.02 -8.56 8.63
C ARG A 151 -11.63 -9.63 7.63
N LEU A 152 -11.47 -10.87 8.07
CA LEU A 152 -11.18 -12.00 7.19
C LEU A 152 -12.34 -12.31 6.22
N LYS A 153 -13.59 -12.17 6.68
CA LYS A 153 -14.78 -12.33 5.83
C LYS A 153 -14.86 -11.22 4.78
N GLU A 154 -14.70 -9.97 5.20
CA GLU A 154 -14.67 -8.80 4.31
C GLU A 154 -13.60 -8.94 3.22
N GLU A 155 -12.37 -9.31 3.60
CA GLU A 155 -11.27 -9.55 2.66
C GLU A 155 -11.62 -10.65 1.65
N LYS A 156 -12.22 -11.76 2.12
CA LYS A 156 -12.62 -12.88 1.27
C LYS A 156 -13.71 -12.46 0.28
N GLU A 157 -14.73 -11.74 0.74
CA GLU A 157 -15.82 -11.24 -0.11
C GLU A 157 -15.30 -10.27 -1.16
N LEU A 158 -14.38 -9.37 -0.80
CA LEU A 158 -13.77 -8.44 -1.73
C LEU A 158 -12.94 -9.17 -2.81
N LYS A 159 -12.12 -10.15 -2.42
CA LYS A 159 -11.36 -10.98 -3.36
C LYS A 159 -12.27 -11.71 -4.34
N GLN A 160 -13.37 -12.29 -3.86
CA GLN A 160 -14.35 -12.96 -4.73
C GLN A 160 -14.99 -12.02 -5.75
N ARG A 161 -15.19 -10.74 -5.41
CA ARG A 161 -15.69 -9.73 -6.36
C ARG A 161 -14.65 -9.33 -7.42
N LEU A 162 -13.36 -9.44 -7.08
CA LEU A 162 -12.25 -9.11 -7.99
C LEU A 162 -11.85 -10.26 -8.93
N GLU A 163 -12.22 -11.50 -8.62
CA GLU A 163 -11.96 -12.69 -9.46
C GLU A 163 -12.93 -12.84 -10.66
N VAL A 164 -13.86 -11.88 -10.84
CA VAL A 164 -14.87 -11.87 -11.90
C VAL A 164 -14.31 -11.32 -13.22
#